data_AF-A0A1I1P374-F1
#
_entry.id   AF-A0A1I1P374-F1
#
_cell.length_a   1.000
_cell.length_b   1.000
_cell.length_c   1.000
_cell.angle_alpha   90.00
_cell.angle_beta   90.00
_cell.angle_gamma   90.00
#
_symmetry.space_group_name_H-M   'P 1'
#
loop_
_entity.id
_entity.type
_entity.pdbx_description
1 polymer ?
#
loop_
_entity_poly.entity_id
_entity_poly.type
_entity_poly.pdbx_seq_one_letter_code
_entity_poly.pdbx_strand_id
1 'polypeptide(L)'
;MNPDLPAPAQASQTRPRIVIDTNVCLDLFVFRDPRWASLMAALQSGAVEAVTRADCRQEWQMVLHYSHLPVTDDTRPACNAEFDALITCLEAEALSPRPGVRLPICTDRDDQKFLELALGANAVTLITKDKALLKLARKTAKAGLFAIVAPQAWDPAGT
;
A
#
# COMPACT_ATOMS: atom_id res chain seq x y z
N MET A 1 -5.92 14.14 -50.62
CA MET A 1 -6.38 13.00 -49.80
C MET A 1 -5.42 12.92 -48.63
N ASN A 2 -5.84 13.40 -47.46
CA ASN A 2 -4.98 13.45 -46.27
C ASN A 2 -4.80 12.04 -45.69
N PRO A 3 -3.58 11.69 -45.25
CA PRO A 3 -3.28 10.39 -44.65
C PRO A 3 -3.87 10.31 -43.25
N ASP A 4 -4.29 9.10 -42.87
CA ASP A 4 -4.72 8.72 -41.53
C ASP A 4 -3.82 9.31 -40.44
N LEU A 5 -4.39 10.17 -39.61
CA LEU A 5 -3.83 10.50 -38.30
C LEU A 5 -4.10 9.32 -37.37
N PRO A 6 -3.09 8.78 -36.66
CA PRO A 6 -3.34 7.80 -35.62
C PRO A 6 -4.21 8.43 -34.54
N ALA A 7 -5.28 7.74 -34.16
CA ALA A 7 -6.12 8.13 -33.02
C ALA A 7 -5.24 8.27 -31.77
N PRO A 8 -5.46 9.28 -30.92
CA PRO A 8 -4.69 9.44 -29.70
C PRO A 8 -4.82 8.17 -28.85
N ALA A 9 -3.69 7.58 -28.48
CA ALA A 9 -3.64 6.49 -27.52
C ALA A 9 -4.39 6.95 -26.26
N GLN A 10 -5.49 6.27 -25.93
CA GLN A 10 -6.23 6.54 -24.71
C GLN A 10 -5.24 6.38 -23.56
N ALA A 11 -4.94 7.49 -22.86
CA ALA A 11 -4.20 7.43 -21.62
C ALA A 11 -5.00 6.54 -20.67
N SER A 12 -4.54 5.32 -20.48
CA SER A 12 -5.07 4.41 -19.46
C SER A 12 -4.96 5.15 -18.14
N GLN A 13 -6.11 5.55 -17.57
CA GLN A 13 -6.15 6.23 -16.28
C GLN A 13 -5.53 5.29 -15.25
N THR A 14 -4.32 5.61 -14.81
CA THR A 14 -3.63 4.83 -13.79
C THR A 14 -4.35 5.10 -12.47
N ARG A 15 -4.91 4.05 -11.87
CA ARG A 15 -5.48 4.12 -10.53
C ARG A 15 -4.39 4.59 -9.57
N PRO A 16 -4.72 5.45 -8.60
CA PRO A 16 -3.70 5.93 -7.69
C PRO A 16 -3.24 4.77 -6.79
N ARG A 17 -1.93 4.67 -6.61
CA ARG A 17 -1.31 3.61 -5.82
C ARG A 17 -1.27 3.96 -4.35
N ILE A 18 -1.58 2.99 -3.50
CA ILE A 18 -1.45 3.12 -2.06
C ILE A 18 -0.60 1.99 -1.49
N VAL A 19 0.08 2.27 -0.39
CA VAL A 19 0.76 1.27 0.44
C VAL A 19 0.00 1.17 1.76
N ILE A 20 -0.21 -0.04 2.24
CA ILE A 20 -0.91 -0.31 3.49
C ILE A 20 0.07 -1.05 4.41
N ASP A 21 0.21 -0.60 5.65
CA ASP A 21 1.05 -1.30 6.63
C ASP A 21 0.46 -2.67 7.03
N THR A 22 1.28 -3.52 7.65
CA THR A 22 0.87 -4.88 8.04
C THR A 22 -0.26 -4.87 9.08
N ASN A 23 -0.29 -3.90 10.00
CA ASN A 23 -1.30 -3.82 11.06
C ASN A 23 -2.70 -3.49 10.52
N VAL A 24 -2.77 -2.61 9.54
CA VAL A 24 -4.01 -2.26 8.82
C VAL A 24 -4.43 -3.43 7.94
N CYS A 25 -3.49 -4.17 7.33
CA CYS A 25 -3.82 -5.41 6.63
C CYS A 25 -4.44 -6.45 7.57
N LEU A 26 -3.93 -6.61 8.80
CA LEU A 26 -4.54 -7.48 9.80
C LEU A 26 -5.98 -7.07 10.12
N ASP A 27 -6.24 -5.77 10.29
CA ASP A 27 -7.60 -5.29 10.52
C ASP A 27 -8.54 -5.63 9.36
N LEU A 28 -8.06 -5.52 8.12
CA LEU A 28 -8.86 -5.76 6.91
C LEU A 28 -9.16 -7.25 6.66
N PHE A 29 -8.14 -8.10 6.79
CA PHE A 29 -8.22 -9.50 6.32
C PHE A 29 -8.38 -10.52 7.45
N VAL A 30 -7.95 -10.19 8.67
CA VAL A 30 -8.03 -11.08 9.84
C VAL A 30 -9.16 -10.63 10.76
N PHE A 31 -9.12 -9.40 11.24
CA PHE A 31 -10.08 -8.91 12.25
C PHE A 31 -11.40 -8.41 11.65
N ARG A 32 -11.45 -8.16 10.35
CA ARG A 32 -12.63 -7.62 9.64
C ARG A 32 -13.18 -6.35 10.29
N ASP A 33 -12.29 -5.43 10.65
CA ASP A 33 -12.65 -4.22 11.37
C ASP A 33 -13.60 -3.34 10.53
N PRO A 34 -14.86 -3.14 10.95
CA PRO A 34 -15.85 -2.39 10.16
C PRO A 34 -15.49 -0.91 10.02
N ARG A 35 -14.58 -0.38 10.85
CA ARG A 35 -14.10 1.01 10.73
C ARG A 35 -13.40 1.27 9.40
N TRP A 36 -12.83 0.23 8.78
CA TRP A 36 -12.12 0.30 7.50
C TRP A 36 -12.94 -0.19 6.32
N ALA A 37 -14.26 -0.28 6.45
CA ALA A 37 -15.15 -0.72 5.37
C ALA A 37 -14.99 0.11 4.09
N SER A 38 -14.75 1.43 4.20
CA SER A 38 -14.49 2.29 3.05
C SER A 38 -13.19 1.95 2.33
N LEU A 39 -12.11 1.67 3.09
CA LEU A 39 -10.84 1.22 2.55
C LEU A 39 -10.99 -0.14 1.86
N MET A 40 -11.65 -1.10 2.50
CA MET A 40 -11.94 -2.40 1.90
C MET A 40 -12.75 -2.26 0.59
N ALA A 41 -13.79 -1.43 0.58
CA ALA A 41 -14.59 -1.18 -0.61
C ALA A 41 -13.78 -0.53 -1.75
N ALA A 42 -12.84 0.36 -1.43
CA ALA A 42 -11.94 0.95 -2.42
C ALA A 42 -10.98 -0.07 -3.03
N LEU A 43 -10.47 -1.01 -2.24
CA LEU A 43 -9.67 -2.14 -2.73
C LEU A 43 -10.50 -3.04 -3.66
N GLN A 44 -11.69 -3.46 -3.21
CA GLN A 44 -12.56 -4.39 -3.93
C GLN A 44 -13.11 -3.81 -5.25
N SER A 45 -13.41 -2.51 -5.26
CA SER A 45 -13.87 -1.82 -6.48
C SER A 45 -12.73 -1.50 -7.46
N GLY A 46 -11.48 -1.58 -7.00
CA GLY A 46 -10.32 -1.12 -7.76
C GLY A 46 -10.28 0.39 -7.95
N ALA A 47 -10.90 1.16 -7.05
CA ALA A 47 -10.77 2.62 -7.00
C ALA A 47 -9.31 3.05 -6.77
N VAL A 48 -8.55 2.20 -6.07
CA VAL A 48 -7.11 2.34 -5.83
C VAL A 48 -6.38 1.04 -6.18
N GLU A 49 -5.08 1.15 -6.39
CA GLU A 49 -4.19 -0.02 -6.51
C GLU A 49 -3.35 -0.11 -5.22
N ALA A 50 -3.72 -1.02 -4.31
CA ALA A 50 -2.84 -1.33 -3.19
C ALA A 50 -1.66 -2.18 -3.67
N VAL A 51 -0.46 -1.80 -3.26
CA VAL A 51 0.78 -2.47 -3.68
C VAL A 51 1.63 -2.87 -2.49
N THR A 52 2.36 -3.97 -2.68
CA THR A 52 3.37 -4.48 -1.76
C THR A 52 4.61 -4.91 -2.56
N ARG A 53 5.62 -5.46 -1.88
CA ARG A 53 6.78 -6.11 -2.50
C ARG A 53 7.14 -7.38 -1.72
N ALA A 54 8.09 -8.16 -2.25
CA ALA A 54 8.39 -9.50 -1.74
C ALA A 54 8.69 -9.58 -0.23
N ASP A 55 9.50 -8.66 0.32
CA ASP A 55 9.86 -8.65 1.76
C ASP A 55 8.66 -8.32 2.66
N CYS A 56 7.82 -7.35 2.28
CA CYS A 56 6.58 -7.03 2.99
C CYS A 56 5.56 -8.18 2.92
N ARG A 57 5.45 -8.85 1.77
CA ARG A 57 4.57 -10.03 1.63
C ARG A 57 5.06 -11.21 2.48
N GLN A 58 6.37 -11.42 2.55
CA GLN A 58 6.94 -12.44 3.43
C GLN A 58 6.67 -12.12 4.90
N GLU A 59 6.79 -10.85 5.32
CA GLU A 59 6.40 -10.45 6.67
C GLU A 59 4.93 -10.75 6.95
N TRP A 60 4.03 -10.39 6.05
CA TRP A 60 2.61 -10.72 6.17
C TRP A 60 2.40 -12.21 6.47
N GLN A 61 3.04 -13.09 5.68
CA GLN A 61 2.95 -14.53 5.87
C GLN A 61 3.48 -14.98 7.24
N MET A 62 4.60 -14.42 7.70
CA MET A 62 5.17 -14.73 9.02
C MET A 62 4.26 -14.24 10.16
N VAL A 63 3.71 -13.04 10.05
CA VAL A 63 2.82 -12.43 11.05
C VAL A 63 1.58 -13.29 11.26
N LEU A 64 1.01 -13.89 10.21
CA LEU A 64 -0.12 -14.82 10.36
C LEU A 64 0.18 -16.00 11.30
N HIS A 65 1.45 -16.37 11.54
CA HIS A 65 1.83 -17.43 12.48
C HIS A 65 1.95 -16.96 13.94
N TYR A 66 1.75 -15.68 14.22
CA TYR A 66 1.77 -15.19 15.60
C TYR A 66 0.64 -15.78 16.42
N SER A 67 0.99 -16.38 17.57
CA SER A 67 0.07 -17.16 18.41
C SER A 67 -1.10 -16.38 18.99
N HIS A 68 -1.02 -15.05 19.03
CA HIS A 68 -2.10 -14.19 19.52
C HIS A 68 -3.10 -13.80 18.43
N LEU A 69 -2.83 -14.11 17.16
CA LEU A 69 -3.79 -13.88 16.08
C LEU A 69 -4.79 -15.05 16.00
N PRO A 70 -6.06 -14.78 15.68
CA PRO A 70 -7.09 -15.81 15.51
C PRO A 70 -6.95 -16.50 14.13
N VAL A 71 -5.74 -16.88 13.75
CA VAL A 71 -5.42 -17.50 12.46
C VAL A 71 -4.96 -18.93 12.69
N THR A 72 -5.68 -19.87 12.08
CA THR A 72 -5.42 -21.31 12.15
C THR A 72 -4.81 -21.77 10.83
N ASP A 73 -4.28 -22.99 10.79
CA ASP A 73 -3.76 -23.54 9.53
C ASP A 73 -4.86 -23.71 8.47
N ASP A 74 -6.12 -23.84 8.87
CA ASP A 74 -7.27 -23.90 7.95
C ASP A 74 -7.64 -22.51 7.41
N THR A 75 -7.51 -21.44 8.20
CA THR A 75 -7.90 -20.08 7.78
C THR A 75 -6.77 -19.29 7.12
N ARG A 76 -5.51 -19.62 7.42
CA ARG A 76 -4.31 -18.96 6.89
C ARG A 76 -4.24 -18.91 5.36
N PRO A 77 -4.57 -19.99 4.61
CA PRO A 77 -4.56 -19.94 3.15
C PRO A 77 -5.56 -18.92 2.59
N ALA A 78 -6.75 -18.80 3.21
CA ALA A 78 -7.76 -17.83 2.79
C ALA A 78 -7.31 -16.37 3.05
N CYS A 79 -6.68 -16.09 4.21
CA CYS A 79 -6.12 -14.77 4.50
C CYS A 79 -5.03 -14.39 3.48
N ASN A 80 -4.15 -15.32 3.11
CA ASN A 80 -3.14 -15.08 2.08
C ASN A 80 -3.76 -14.84 0.70
N ALA A 81 -4.72 -15.68 0.30
CA ALA A 81 -5.36 -15.56 -1.01
C ALA A 81 -6.10 -14.23 -1.18
N GLU A 82 -6.78 -13.76 -0.13
CA GLU A 82 -7.49 -12.48 -0.18
C GLU A 82 -6.53 -11.28 -0.16
N PHE A 83 -5.46 -11.34 0.63
CA PHE A 83 -4.39 -10.36 0.58
C PHE A 83 -3.81 -10.27 -0.85
N ASP A 84 -3.47 -11.41 -1.47
CA ASP A 84 -2.89 -11.45 -2.82
C ASP A 84 -3.88 -11.01 -3.91
N ALA A 85 -5.19 -11.21 -3.69
CA ALA A 85 -6.22 -10.77 -4.63
C ALA A 85 -6.45 -9.25 -4.60
N LEU A 86 -6.20 -8.60 -3.47
CA LEU A 86 -6.49 -7.17 -3.27
C LEU A 86 -5.24 -6.29 -3.16
N ILE A 87 -4.06 -6.86 -2.97
CA ILE A 87 -2.78 -6.15 -2.85
C ILE A 87 -1.79 -6.74 -3.85
N THR A 88 -1.40 -5.93 -4.83
CA THR A 88 -0.50 -6.34 -5.90
C THR A 88 0.94 -6.39 -5.40
N CYS A 89 1.57 -7.57 -5.41
CA CYS A 89 2.99 -7.70 -5.12
C CYS A 89 3.80 -7.26 -6.36
N LEU A 90 4.47 -6.12 -6.26
CA LEU A 90 5.31 -5.60 -7.34
C LEU A 90 6.67 -6.32 -7.34
N GLU A 91 7.09 -6.72 -8.54
CA GLU A 91 8.46 -7.16 -8.80
C GLU A 91 9.44 -5.98 -8.68
N ALA A 92 10.71 -6.28 -8.43
CA ALA A 92 11.74 -5.26 -8.20
C ALA A 92 11.88 -4.30 -9.40
N GLU A 93 11.71 -4.81 -10.62
CA GLU A 93 11.80 -4.06 -11.87
C GLU A 93 10.62 -3.11 -12.09
N ALA A 94 9.47 -3.38 -11.44
CA ALA A 94 8.29 -2.51 -11.49
C ALA A 94 8.40 -1.32 -10.52
N LEU A 95 9.31 -1.38 -9.54
CA LEU A 95 9.64 -0.28 -8.66
C LEU A 95 10.62 0.66 -9.38
N SER A 96 10.28 1.94 -9.44
CA SER A 96 11.12 2.99 -10.05
C SER A 96 12.12 3.53 -9.02
N PRO A 97 13.43 3.23 -9.13
CA PRO A 97 14.40 3.78 -8.21
C PRO A 97 14.47 5.30 -8.39
N ARG A 98 14.43 6.05 -7.28
CA ARG A 98 14.59 7.51 -7.29
C ARG A 98 15.87 7.92 -6.54
N PRO A 99 17.07 7.69 -7.11
CA PRO A 99 18.36 7.83 -6.42
C PRO A 99 18.68 9.27 -5.93
N GLY A 100 17.99 10.28 -6.48
CA GLY A 100 18.09 11.68 -6.04
C GLY A 100 17.14 12.07 -4.90
N VAL A 101 16.13 11.25 -4.60
CA VAL A 101 15.15 11.53 -3.54
C VAL A 101 15.65 10.94 -2.23
N ARG A 102 15.71 11.77 -1.18
CA ARG A 102 16.09 11.33 0.17
C ARG A 102 14.83 11.14 1.01
N LEU A 103 14.57 9.90 1.43
CA LEU A 103 13.51 9.61 2.38
C LEU A 103 13.88 10.07 3.79
N PRO A 104 12.90 10.47 4.61
CA PRO A 104 13.11 10.54 6.04
C PRO A 104 13.46 9.15 6.58
N ILE A 105 14.33 9.13 7.60
CA ILE A 105 14.67 7.90 8.33
C ILE A 105 13.60 7.66 9.39
N CYS A 106 12.97 6.48 9.32
CA CYS A 106 12.08 6.02 10.37
C CYS A 106 12.88 5.60 11.60
N THR A 107 12.36 5.90 12.79
CA THR A 107 13.01 5.49 14.06
C THR A 107 12.90 3.99 14.29
N ASP A 108 11.86 3.36 13.73
CA ASP A 108 11.80 1.91 13.56
C ASP A 108 12.43 1.56 12.20
N ARG A 109 13.50 0.76 12.23
CA ARG A 109 14.25 0.41 11.02
C ARG A 109 13.51 -0.59 10.15
N ASP A 110 12.67 -1.44 10.75
CA ASP A 110 11.93 -2.46 10.00
C ASP A 110 10.83 -1.81 9.16
N ASP A 111 10.29 -0.68 9.62
CA ASP A 111 9.26 0.09 8.92
C ASP A 111 9.80 1.00 7.81
N GLN A 112 11.12 1.17 7.70
CA GLN A 112 11.73 1.98 6.64
C GLN A 112 11.31 1.50 5.23
N LYS A 113 11.09 0.19 5.07
CA LYS A 113 10.66 -0.43 3.82
C LYS A 113 9.34 0.09 3.28
N PHE A 114 8.40 0.51 4.13
CA PHE A 114 7.13 1.06 3.67
C PHE A 114 7.32 2.41 2.98
N LEU A 115 8.27 3.22 3.45
CA LEU A 115 8.63 4.49 2.81
C LEU A 115 9.31 4.28 1.46
N GLU A 116 10.22 3.30 1.41
CA GLU A 116 10.92 2.91 0.18
C GLU A 116 9.95 2.34 -0.86
N LEU A 117 9.05 1.47 -0.44
CA LEU A 117 7.99 0.92 -1.27
C LEU A 117 7.09 2.02 -1.81
N ALA A 118 6.59 2.93 -0.95
CA ALA A 118 5.74 4.02 -1.39
C ALA A 118 6.44 4.93 -2.40
N LEU A 119 7.72 5.24 -2.19
CA LEU A 119 8.52 6.01 -3.15
C LEU A 119 8.73 5.27 -4.48
N GLY A 120 9.17 4.00 -4.41
CA GLY A 120 9.49 3.20 -5.59
C GLY A 120 8.27 2.85 -6.43
N ALA A 121 7.13 2.61 -5.79
CA ALA A 121 5.88 2.31 -6.47
C ALA A 121 5.17 3.56 -7.02
N ASN A 122 5.68 4.77 -6.72
CA ASN A 122 4.99 6.04 -6.96
C ASN A 122 3.60 6.07 -6.30
N ALA A 123 3.50 5.52 -5.09
CA ALA A 123 2.29 5.60 -4.31
C ALA A 123 2.00 7.05 -3.93
N VAL A 124 0.72 7.41 -3.89
CA VAL A 124 0.30 8.75 -3.44
C VAL A 124 0.09 8.78 -1.92
N THR A 125 -0.19 7.63 -1.31
CA THR A 125 -0.44 7.50 0.13
C THR A 125 0.14 6.21 0.72
N LEU A 126 0.73 6.33 1.91
CA LEU A 126 1.00 5.25 2.85
C LEU A 126 -0.03 5.32 3.99
N ILE A 127 -0.84 4.28 4.13
CA ILE A 127 -1.84 4.14 5.20
C ILE A 127 -1.24 3.28 6.31
N THR A 128 -1.16 3.83 7.53
CA THR A 128 -0.48 3.16 8.64
C THR A 128 -1.06 3.51 10.01
N LYS A 129 -1.01 2.57 10.95
CA LYS A 129 -1.28 2.79 12.38
C LYS A 129 0.00 3.00 13.19
N ASP A 130 1.18 2.81 12.60
CA ASP A 130 2.45 2.94 13.31
C ASP A 130 2.78 4.41 13.64
N LYS A 131 3.21 4.64 14.89
CA LYS A 131 3.49 5.99 15.38
C LYS A 131 4.80 6.54 14.86
N ALA A 132 5.80 5.70 14.57
CA ALA A 132 7.07 6.14 14.01
C ALA A 132 6.88 6.62 12.57
N LEU A 133 6.12 5.90 11.75
CA LEU A 133 5.75 6.32 10.39
C LEU A 133 4.87 7.57 10.40
N LEU A 134 3.82 7.63 11.23
CA LEU A 134 2.94 8.81 11.31
C LEU A 134 3.67 10.10 11.68
N LYS A 135 4.73 10.02 12.51
CA LYS A 135 5.58 11.19 12.84
C LYS A 135 6.30 11.76 11.61
N LEU A 136 6.46 10.99 10.53
CA LEU A 136 7.13 11.42 9.31
C LEU A 136 6.19 12.12 8.32
N ALA A 137 4.87 12.08 8.52
CA ALA A 137 3.87 12.61 7.58
C ALA A 137 4.14 14.06 7.16
N ARG A 138 4.46 14.95 8.13
CA ARG A 138 4.77 16.35 7.83
C ARG A 138 6.04 16.51 7.00
N LYS A 139 7.03 15.63 7.21
CA LYS A 139 8.32 15.68 6.52
C LYS A 139 8.19 15.14 5.09
N THR A 140 7.43 14.07 4.86
CA THR A 140 7.15 13.57 3.50
C THR A 140 6.33 14.55 2.69
N ALA A 141 5.30 15.15 3.30
CA ALA A 141 4.46 16.16 2.64
C ALA A 141 5.26 17.41 2.24
N LYS A 142 6.10 17.95 3.13
CA LYS A 142 6.98 19.10 2.82
C LYS A 142 7.98 18.81 1.70
N ALA A 143 8.39 17.56 1.55
CA ALA A 143 9.31 17.12 0.51
C ALA A 143 8.60 16.79 -0.82
N GLY A 144 7.28 16.96 -0.91
CA GLY A 144 6.51 16.66 -2.13
C GLY A 144 6.53 15.17 -2.50
N LEU A 145 6.62 14.30 -1.50
CA LEU A 145 6.58 12.84 -1.68
C LEU A 145 5.12 12.35 -1.66
N PHE A 146 4.83 11.34 -0.85
CA PHE A 146 3.50 10.80 -0.61
C PHE A 146 2.94 11.23 0.75
N ALA A 147 1.63 11.15 0.90
CA ALA A 147 0.96 11.32 2.18
C ALA A 147 1.23 10.11 3.10
N ILE A 148 1.36 10.34 4.40
CA ILE A 148 1.31 9.28 5.40
C ILE A 148 0.12 9.59 6.31
N VAL A 149 -0.84 8.69 6.37
CA VAL A 149 -2.10 8.91 7.08
C VAL A 149 -2.50 7.72 7.93
N ALA A 150 -3.22 7.98 9.02
CA ALA A 150 -3.92 6.94 9.74
C ALA A 150 -5.15 6.50 8.93
N PRO A 151 -5.62 5.23 9.05
CA PRO A 151 -6.77 4.73 8.28
C PRO A 151 -8.03 5.60 8.42
N GLN A 152 -8.25 6.21 9.59
CA GLN A 152 -9.39 7.09 9.87
C GLN A 152 -9.34 8.40 9.08
N ALA A 153 -8.14 8.84 8.69
CA ALA A 153 -7.91 10.10 7.99
C ALA A 153 -7.73 9.91 6.48
N TRP A 154 -7.80 8.66 5.99
CA TRP A 154 -7.70 8.36 4.58
C TRP A 154 -9.05 8.59 3.89
N ASP A 155 -9.01 9.32 2.78
CA ASP A 155 -10.17 9.60 1.93
C ASP A 155 -9.90 9.09 0.51
N PRO A 156 -10.67 8.12 -0.01
CA PRO A 156 -10.52 7.65 -1.38
C PRO A 156 -10.69 8.76 -2.43
N ALA A 157 -11.42 9.85 -2.13
CA ALA A 157 -11.60 10.97 -3.06
C ALA A 157 -10.40 11.92 -3.14
N GLY A 158 -9.46 11.83 -2.19
CA GLY A 158 -8.23 12.63 -2.14
C GLY A 158 -6.99 11.94 -2.69
N THR A 159 -7.18 10.78 -3.34
CA THR A 159 -6.12 9.87 -3.83
C THR A 159 -5.97 10.04 -5.33
#